data_AF-A0A453MA31-F1
#
_entry.id   AF-A0A453MA31-F1
#
_cell.length_a   1.000
_cell.length_b   1.000
_cell.length_c   1.000
_cell.angle_alpha   90.00
_cell.angle_beta   90.00
_cell.angle_gamma   90.00
#
_symmetry.space_group_name_H-M   'P 1'
#
loop_
_entity.id
_entity.type
_entity.pdbx_description
1 polymer ?
#
loop_
_entity_poly.entity_id
_entity_poly.type
_entity_poly.pdbx_seq_one_letter_code
_entity_poly.pdbx_strand_id
1 'polypeptide(L)'
;PLFASALVVHALALDEPDKPAVWRWWKGAHTLPPRRTIGVVRFRGESYMLVVDLAAGKVAPLPAPVSGYPMMTMDEQAALCAAPFNDPTFKPPSGAAACMEKHRKHDIFE
;
A
#
# COMPACT_ATOMS: atom_id res chain seq x y z
N PRO A 1 9.83 7.74 -14.67
CA PRO A 1 8.47 8.00 -14.14
C PRO A 1 7.82 6.71 -13.63
N LEU A 2 7.99 6.36 -12.35
CA LEU A 2 7.67 5.03 -11.85
C LEU A 2 6.16 4.71 -11.78
N PHE A 3 5.26 5.70 -11.87
CA PHE A 3 3.81 5.46 -11.67
C PHE A 3 2.90 6.38 -12.51
N ALA A 4 3.29 6.78 -13.72
CA ALA A 4 2.52 7.78 -14.49
C ALA A 4 1.11 7.31 -14.93
N SER A 5 0.79 6.02 -14.82
CA SER A 5 -0.47 5.47 -15.32
C SER A 5 -0.96 4.18 -14.64
N ALA A 6 -0.39 3.80 -13.48
CA ALA A 6 -0.80 2.60 -12.75
C ALA A 6 -1.71 2.96 -11.57
N LEU A 7 -2.77 2.16 -11.38
CA LEU A 7 -3.52 2.12 -10.13
C LEU A 7 -2.63 1.46 -9.07
N VAL A 8 -2.41 2.13 -7.94
CA VAL A 8 -1.68 1.58 -6.80
C VAL A 8 -2.65 1.37 -5.64
N VAL A 9 -2.66 0.16 -5.07
CA VAL A 9 -3.46 -0.16 -3.90
C VAL A 9 -2.58 0.00 -2.67
N HIS A 10 -2.87 1.01 -1.84
CA HIS A 10 -2.09 1.29 -0.63
C HIS A 10 -2.59 0.51 0.59
N ALA A 11 -3.91 0.30 0.67
CA ALA A 11 -4.51 -0.51 1.72
C ALA A 11 -5.76 -1.19 1.19
N LEU A 12 -5.98 -2.42 1.65
CA LEU A 12 -7.22 -3.16 1.47
C LEU A 12 -7.54 -3.86 2.79
N ALA A 13 -8.60 -3.42 3.45
CA ALA A 13 -8.98 -3.89 4.77
C ALA A 13 -10.44 -4.32 4.80
N LEU A 14 -10.78 -5.20 5.74
CA LEU A 14 -12.18 -5.54 6.02
C LEU A 14 -12.90 -4.30 6.53
N ASP A 15 -14.06 -4.01 5.95
CA ASP A 15 -14.98 -3.04 6.51
C ASP A 15 -15.75 -3.72 7.65
N GLU A 16 -15.40 -3.37 8.88
CA GLU A 16 -15.94 -4.03 10.06
C GLU A 16 -17.47 -3.82 10.14
N PRO A 17 -18.26 -4.90 10.22
CA PRO A 17 -19.70 -4.77 10.39
C PRO A 17 -20.05 -4.22 11.77
N ASP A 18 -21.20 -3.55 11.87
CA ASP A 18 -21.66 -2.95 13.12
C ASP A 18 -21.71 -3.97 14.27
N LYS A 19 -21.19 -3.57 15.44
CA LYS A 19 -21.13 -4.42 16.64
C LYS A 19 -22.46 -5.14 16.97
N PRO A 20 -23.64 -4.50 16.89
CA PRO A 20 -24.91 -5.20 17.12
C PRO A 20 -25.22 -6.27 16.08
N ALA A 21 -24.82 -6.08 14.81
CA ALA A 21 -25.00 -7.09 13.77
C ALA A 21 -24.12 -8.31 14.03
N VAL A 22 -22.86 -8.09 14.40
CA VAL A 22 -21.94 -9.16 14.82
C VAL A 22 -22.48 -9.89 16.04
N TRP A 23 -22.97 -9.15 17.04
CA TRP A 23 -23.52 -9.75 18.26
C TRP A 23 -24.75 -10.62 18.01
N ARG A 24 -25.68 -10.15 17.15
CA ARG A 24 -26.86 -10.94 16.76
C ARG A 24 -26.48 -12.22 16.04
N TRP A 25 -25.57 -12.13 15.07
CA TRP A 25 -25.03 -13.29 14.36
C TRP A 25 -24.40 -14.28 15.34
N TRP A 26 -23.56 -13.79 16.26
CA TRP A 26 -22.91 -14.62 17.28
C TRP A 26 -23.91 -15.32 18.22
N LYS A 27 -25.05 -14.70 18.52
CA LYS A 27 -26.14 -15.29 19.32
C LYS A 27 -27.00 -16.30 18.56
N GLY A 28 -26.65 -16.65 17.33
CA GLY A 28 -27.37 -17.65 16.53
C GLY A 28 -28.42 -17.06 15.58
N ALA A 29 -28.42 -15.75 15.33
CA ALA A 29 -29.16 -15.22 14.19
C ALA A 29 -28.54 -15.77 12.90
N HIS A 30 -29.39 -16.30 12.01
CA HIS A 30 -28.94 -17.02 10.80
C HIS A 30 -28.30 -16.13 9.73
N THR A 31 -28.35 -14.81 9.86
CA THR A 31 -27.85 -13.88 8.85
C THR A 31 -26.42 -13.46 9.18
N LEU A 32 -25.46 -13.95 8.39
CA LEU A 32 -24.08 -13.46 8.39
C LEU A 32 -24.06 -11.98 7.95
N PRO A 33 -23.36 -11.08 8.68
CA PRO A 33 -23.19 -9.70 8.24
C PRO A 33 -22.54 -9.63 6.85
N PRO A 34 -22.89 -8.62 6.02
CA PRO A 34 -22.35 -8.49 4.68
C PRO A 34 -20.82 -8.31 4.73
N ARG A 35 -20.11 -9.01 3.84
CA ARG A 35 -18.65 -8.91 3.74
C ARG A 35 -18.28 -7.75 2.82
N ARG A 36 -17.88 -6.64 3.43
CA ARG A 36 -17.43 -5.43 2.73
C ARG A 36 -15.94 -5.19 2.99
N THR A 37 -15.27 -4.47 2.10
CA THR A 37 -13.87 -4.06 2.29
C THR A 37 -13.71 -2.59 1.98
N ILE A 38 -12.83 -1.91 2.71
CA ILE A 38 -12.39 -0.54 2.40
C ILE A 38 -11.04 -0.64 1.69
N GLY A 39 -10.95 0.00 0.52
CA GLY A 39 -9.73 0.16 -0.24
C GLY A 39 -9.26 1.60 -0.22
N VAL A 40 -7.97 1.82 -0.02
CA VAL A 40 -7.30 3.10 -0.26
C VAL A 40 -6.40 2.91 -1.47
N VAL A 41 -6.71 3.64 -2.54
CA VAL A 41 -5.99 3.51 -3.81
C VAL A 41 -5.49 4.87 -4.26
N ARG A 42 -4.39 4.89 -5.01
CA ARG A 42 -3.85 6.08 -5.62
C ARG A 42 -3.84 5.89 -7.14
N PHE A 43 -4.44 6.84 -7.84
CA PHE A 43 -4.56 6.80 -9.29
C PHE A 43 -4.25 8.19 -9.84
N ARG A 44 -3.26 8.25 -10.76
CA ARG A 44 -2.80 9.50 -11.37
C ARG A 44 -2.40 10.60 -10.36
N GLY A 45 -1.84 10.19 -9.23
CA GLY A 45 -1.40 11.11 -8.16
C GLY A 45 -2.48 11.49 -7.15
N GLU A 46 -3.75 11.16 -7.42
CA GLU A 46 -4.87 11.40 -6.53
C GLU A 46 -5.19 10.18 -5.68
N SER A 47 -5.66 10.40 -4.45
CA SER A 47 -6.00 9.33 -3.51
C SER A 47 -7.51 9.15 -3.42
N TYR A 48 -7.96 7.91 -3.44
CA TYR A 48 -9.37 7.55 -3.39
C TYR A 48 -9.62 6.53 -2.28
N MET A 49 -10.71 6.73 -1.55
CA MET A 49 -11.27 5.73 -0.64
C MET A 49 -12.45 5.07 -1.31
N LEU A 50 -12.49 3.74 -1.28
CA LEU A 50 -13.50 2.92 -1.95
C LEU A 50 -14.07 1.94 -0.94
N VAL A 51 -15.38 1.71 -0.97
CA VAL A 51 -16.00 0.53 -0.37
C VAL A 51 -16.27 -0.47 -1.47
N VAL A 52 -15.93 -1.73 -1.21
CA VAL A 52 -16.20 -2.85 -2.10
C VAL A 52 -17.11 -3.81 -1.38
N ASP A 53 -18.31 -4.01 -1.93
CA ASP A 53 -19.21 -5.08 -1.51
C ASP A 53 -18.79 -6.37 -2.22
N LEU A 54 -18.18 -7.29 -1.46
CA LEU A 54 -17.66 -8.54 -2.01
C LEU A 54 -18.78 -9.53 -2.36
N ALA A 55 -19.96 -9.41 -1.74
CA ALA A 55 -21.09 -10.27 -2.04
C ALA A 55 -21.79 -9.84 -3.34
N ALA A 56 -21.91 -8.53 -3.57
CA ALA A 56 -22.53 -7.98 -4.76
C ALA A 56 -21.54 -7.72 -5.92
N GLY A 57 -20.23 -7.78 -5.66
CA GLY A 57 -19.20 -7.41 -6.64
C GLY A 57 -19.25 -5.94 -7.03
N LYS A 58 -19.67 -5.06 -6.11
CA LYS A 58 -19.88 -3.63 -6.38
C LYS A 58 -18.84 -2.78 -5.69
N VAL A 59 -18.44 -1.70 -6.35
CA VAL A 59 -17.51 -0.70 -5.82
C VAL A 59 -18.23 0.64 -5.74
N ALA A 60 -18.11 1.34 -4.61
CA ALA A 60 -18.64 2.68 -4.43
C ALA A 60 -17.59 3.60 -3.79
N PRO A 61 -17.57 4.90 -4.15
CA PRO A 61 -16.66 5.86 -3.54
C PRO A 61 -17.05 6.16 -2.09
N LEU A 62 -16.04 6.37 -1.25
CA LEU A 62 -16.18 6.92 0.10
C LEU A 62 -15.56 8.32 0.17
N PRO A 63 -16.05 9.20 1.07
CA PRO A 63 -15.41 10.48 1.33
C PRO A 63 -13.96 10.27 1.78
N ALA A 64 -13.02 10.80 1.01
CA ALA A 64 -11.61 10.83 1.38
C ALA A 64 -11.31 12.07 2.24
N PRO A 65 -10.34 12.01 3.16
CA PRO A 65 -9.90 13.18 3.91
C PRO A 65 -9.30 14.24 2.98
N VAL A 66 -9.51 15.52 3.32
CA VAL A 66 -9.03 16.67 2.54
C VAL A 66 -7.50 16.77 2.51
N SER A 67 -6.83 16.18 3.52
CA SER A 67 -5.38 16.19 3.65
C SER A 67 -4.87 14.85 4.20
N GLY A 68 -3.57 14.63 4.03
CA GLY A 68 -2.90 13.37 4.40
C GLY A 68 -2.56 12.53 3.17
N TYR A 69 -1.62 11.60 3.37
CA TYR A 69 -1.21 10.65 2.34
C TYR A 69 -1.48 9.23 2.81
N PRO A 70 -1.79 8.30 1.89
CA PRO A 70 -1.96 6.90 2.23
C PRO A 70 -0.66 6.30 2.75
N MET A 71 -0.78 5.17 3.44
CA MET A 71 0.38 4.39 3.87
C MET A 71 1.24 3.99 2.67
N MET A 72 2.55 4.14 2.80
CA MET A 72 3.50 3.75 1.77
C MET A 72 3.54 2.21 1.64
N THR A 73 3.46 1.72 0.41
CA THR A 73 3.57 0.28 0.12
C THR A 73 5.01 -0.21 0.24
N MET A 74 5.20 -1.52 0.42
CA MET A 74 6.53 -2.13 0.44
C MET A 74 7.26 -1.94 -0.89
N ASP A 75 6.55 -2.00 -2.02
CA ASP A 75 7.14 -1.79 -3.34
C ASP A 75 7.65 -0.35 -3.51
N GLU A 76 6.89 0.64 -3.03
CA GLU A 76 7.33 2.04 -3.00
C GLU A 76 8.56 2.21 -2.10
N GLN A 77 8.58 1.58 -0.93
CA GLN A 77 9.75 1.61 -0.03
C GLN A 77 11.00 1.04 -0.70
N ALA A 78 10.89 -0.15 -1.31
CA ALA A 78 12.00 -0.78 -2.00
C ALA A 78 12.51 0.07 -3.17
N ALA A 79 11.60 0.65 -3.96
CA ALA A 79 11.95 1.54 -5.06
C ALA A 79 12.65 2.82 -4.56
N LEU A 80 12.19 3.39 -3.44
CA LEU A 80 12.80 4.56 -2.82
C LEU A 80 14.20 4.26 -2.26
N CYS A 81 14.43 3.07 -1.69
CA CYS A 81 15.76 2.65 -1.25
C CYS A 81 16.76 2.57 -2.42
N ALA A 82 16.29 2.19 -3.61
CA ALA A 82 17.13 2.10 -4.81
C ALA A 82 17.34 3.45 -5.52
N ALA A 83 16.45 4.43 -5.31
CA ALA A 83 16.42 5.67 -6.08
C ALA A 83 17.72 6.50 -6.02
N PRO A 84 18.36 6.71 -4.84
CA PRO A 84 19.60 7.51 -4.77
C PRO A 84 20.73 6.93 -5.61
N PHE A 85 20.83 5.60 -5.73
CA PHE A 85 21.87 4.94 -6.51
C PHE A 85 21.71 5.13 -8.02
N ASN A 86 20.55 5.60 -8.49
CA ASN A 86 20.31 5.92 -9.88
C ASN A 86 20.44 7.42 -10.18
N ASP A 87 20.44 8.27 -9.16
CA ASP A 87 20.54 9.72 -9.33
C ASP A 87 22.01 10.16 -9.54
N PRO A 88 22.33 10.83 -10.66
CA PRO A 88 23.69 11.26 -10.95
C PRO A 88 24.22 12.36 -10.01
N THR A 89 23.34 13.10 -9.35
CA THR A 89 23.71 14.11 -8.34
C THR A 89 24.13 13.45 -7.03
N PHE A 90 23.49 12.33 -6.69
CA PHE A 90 23.79 11.54 -5.50
C PHE A 90 24.94 10.55 -5.71
N LYS A 91 25.15 10.04 -6.92
CA LYS A 91 26.27 9.15 -7.25
C LYS A 91 27.60 9.83 -6.89
N PRO A 92 28.44 9.22 -6.05
CA PRO A 92 29.77 9.75 -5.81
C PRO A 92 30.60 9.67 -7.11
N PRO A 93 31.63 10.52 -7.26
CA PRO A 93 32.53 10.45 -8.41
C PRO A 93 33.10 9.04 -8.53
N SER A 94 33.28 8.58 -9.77
CA SER A 94 33.55 7.18 -10.16
C SER A 94 34.73 6.50 -9.44
N GLY A 95 35.60 7.24 -8.75
CA GLY A 95 36.69 6.70 -7.93
C GLY A 95 36.34 6.28 -6.50
N ALA A 96 35.22 6.73 -5.92
CA ALA A 96 34.87 6.44 -4.52
C ALA A 96 34.03 5.16 -4.34
N ALA A 97 33.25 4.78 -5.36
CA ALA A 97 32.39 3.58 -5.33
C ALA A 97 33.19 2.25 -5.30
N ALA A 98 34.43 2.26 -5.81
CA ALA A 98 35.31 1.09 -5.79
C ALA A 98 35.70 0.62 -4.38
N CYS A 99 35.60 1.49 -3.37
CA CYS A 99 35.94 1.17 -1.99
C CYS A 99 34.83 0.37 -1.27
N MET A 100 33.55 0.64 -1.58
CA MET A 100 32.39 0.02 -0.91
C MET A 100 32.07 -1.39 -1.41
N GLU A 101 32.28 -1.68 -2.69
CA GLU A 101 32.01 -3.03 -3.25
C GLU A 101 32.96 -4.10 -2.69
N LYS A 102 34.11 -3.68 -2.14
CA LYS A 102 35.11 -4.59 -1.55
C LYS A 102 34.65 -5.19 -0.20
N HIS A 103 33.70 -4.57 0.50
CA HIS A 103 33.22 -5.05 1.80
C HIS A 103 31.96 -5.91 1.73
N ARG A 104 31.19 -5.86 0.63
CA ARG A 104 29.95 -6.65 0.49
C ARG A 104 30.19 -8.16 0.31
N LYS A 105 31.39 -8.58 -0.12
CA LYS A 105 31.71 -10.00 -0.34
C LYS A 105 32.14 -10.76 0.92
N HIS A 106 32.31 -10.10 2.06
CA HIS A 106 32.79 -10.75 3.29
C HIS A 106 31.74 -10.98 4.38
N ASP A 107 30.55 -10.36 4.28
CA ASP A 107 29.55 -10.38 5.37
C ASP A 107 28.25 -11.11 5.00
N ILE A 108 28.31 -12.14 4.15
CA ILE A 108 27.19 -13.07 3.92
C ILE A 108 27.75 -14.49 3.91
N PHE A 109 28.17 -14.97 5.09
CA PHE A 109 28.23 -16.36 5.58
C PHE A 109 29.23 -16.40 6.74
N GLU A 110 28.78 -15.97 7.92
CA GLU A 110 28.97 -16.67 9.19
C GLU A 110 27.73 -16.43 10.06
#